data_AF-A0A392VSS5-F1
#
_entry.id   AF-A0A392VSS5-F1
#
_cell.length_a   1.000
_cell.length_b   1.000
_cell.length_c   1.000
_cell.angle_alpha   90.00
_cell.angle_beta   90.00
_cell.angle_gamma   90.00
#
_symmetry.space_group_name_H-M   'P 1'
#
loop_
_entity.id
_entity.type
_entity.pdbx_description
1 polymer ?
#
loop_
_entity_poly.entity_id
_entity_poly.type
_entity_poly.pdbx_seq_one_letter_code
_entity_poly.pdbx_strand_id
1 'polypeptide(L)' 'EKAIPYKYDATMLQDGKEIPNPPLSSVVSIADGNKLLRSGRILPAFEKLTDIVKKMPVPDPGKGKEASQS' A
#
# COMPACT_ATOMS: atom_id res chain seq x y z
N GLU A 1 1.26 22.46 8.13
CA GLU A 1 1.03 22.61 6.68
C GLU A 1 1.65 21.42 5.95
N LYS A 2 0.92 20.72 5.08
CA LYS A 2 1.48 19.60 4.27
C LYS A 2 1.48 20.05 2.81
N ALA A 3 2.65 20.05 2.18
CA ALA A 3 2.76 20.34 0.76
C ALA A 3 2.14 19.18 -0.05
N ILE A 4 1.34 19.53 -1.06
CA ILE A 4 0.83 18.59 -2.06
C ILE A 4 1.68 18.80 -3.32
N PRO A 5 2.48 17.81 -3.74
CA PRO A 5 3.21 17.91 -4.99
C PRO A 5 2.25 17.96 -6.18
N TYR A 6 2.59 18.78 -7.18
CA TYR A 6 1.93 18.73 -8.48
C TYR A 6 2.17 17.36 -9.12
N LYS A 7 1.13 16.83 -9.77
CA LYS A 7 1.21 15.59 -10.54
C LYS A 7 1.41 15.95 -12.01
N TYR A 8 2.40 15.34 -12.63
CA TYR A 8 2.64 15.43 -14.06
C TYR A 8 2.57 14.04 -14.67
N ASP A 9 2.06 13.96 -15.88
CA ASP A 9 2.14 12.75 -16.67
C ASP A 9 3.58 12.59 -17.16
N ALA A 10 4.16 11.41 -16.97
CA ALA A 10 5.52 11.14 -17.39
C ALA A 10 5.55 10.95 -18.91
N THR A 11 6.32 11.79 -19.60
CA THR A 11 6.51 11.75 -21.05
C THR A 11 8.01 11.62 -21.38
N MET A 12 8.31 11.00 -22.53
CA MET A 12 9.63 10.98 -23.16
C MET A 12 9.58 11.81 -24.44
N LEU A 13 10.70 12.42 -24.80
CA LEU A 13 10.87 13.03 -26.11
C LEU A 13 11.41 11.98 -27.10
N GLN A 14 10.68 11.74 -28.17
CA GLN A 14 11.11 10.93 -29.31
C GLN A 14 10.97 11.78 -30.57
N ASP A 15 12.07 12.01 -31.29
CA ASP A 15 12.13 12.86 -32.49
C ASP A 15 11.53 14.27 -32.28
N GLY A 16 11.69 14.84 -31.07
CA GLY A 16 11.16 16.16 -30.71
C GLY A 16 9.65 16.18 -30.40
N LYS A 17 8.98 15.02 -30.39
CA LYS A 17 7.59 14.87 -29.98
C LYS A 17 7.48 14.27 -28.58
N GLU A 18 6.58 14.80 -27.77
CA GLU A 18 6.23 14.22 -26.47
C GLU A 18 5.43 12.93 -26.67
N ILE A 19 5.90 11.84 -26.07
CA ILE A 19 5.27 10.52 -26.09
C ILE A 19 5.10 10.06 -24.64
N PRO A 20 3.94 9.49 -24.26
CA PRO A 20 3.76 8.94 -22.92
C PRO A 20 4.82 7.89 -22.60
N ASN A 21 5.35 7.91 -21.37
CA ASN A 21 6.24 6.85 -20.93
C ASN A 21 5.52 5.50 -21.06
N PRO A 22 6.19 4.47 -21.60
CA PRO A 22 5.64 3.13 -21.57
C PRO A 22 5.42 2.71 -20.11
N PRO A 23 4.39 1.88 -19.84
CA PRO A 23 4.13 1.38 -18.50
C PRO A 23 5.39 0.68 -17.96
N LEU A 24 5.77 1.04 -16.73
CA LEU A 24 6.93 0.45 -16.07
C LEU A 24 6.76 -1.06 -15.96
N SER A 25 7.85 -1.80 -16.18
CA SER A 25 7.90 -3.25 -15.94
C SER A 25 7.49 -3.57 -14.50
N SER A 26 6.94 -4.75 -14.24
CA SER A 26 6.59 -5.18 -12.89
C SER A 26 7.80 -5.08 -11.95
N VAL A 27 7.75 -4.15 -11.01
CA VAL A 27 8.77 -4.02 -9.96
C VAL A 27 8.44 -5.02 -8.88
N VAL A 28 9.32 -6.01 -8.68
CA VAL A 28 9.25 -6.91 -7.52
C VAL A 28 10.15 -6.35 -6.44
N SER A 29 9.64 -6.16 -5.21
CA SER A 29 10.52 -5.81 -4.10
C SER A 29 11.28 -7.06 -3.65
N ILE A 30 12.60 -6.91 -3.52
CA ILE A 30 13.51 -7.96 -3.01
C ILE A 30 13.18 -8.39 -1.58
N ALA A 31 12.42 -7.58 -0.84
CA ALA A 31 11.93 -7.93 0.50
C ALA A 31 10.64 -8.76 0.44
N ASP A 32 9.89 -8.74 -0.66
CA ASP A 32 8.53 -9.31 -0.72
C ASP A 32 8.53 -10.84 -0.73
N GLY A 33 9.66 -11.45 -1.12
CA GLY A 33 9.86 -12.90 -1.13
C GLY A 33 10.82 -13.42 -0.06
N ASN A 34 11.64 -12.55 0.54
CA ASN A 34 12.70 -12.97 1.44
C ASN A 34 12.35 -12.72 2.90
N LYS A 35 12.16 -13.81 3.63
CA LYS A 35 12.03 -13.79 5.10
C LYS A 35 13.41 -13.68 5.78
N LEU A 36 14.53 -13.66 5.05
CA LEU A 36 15.86 -13.63 5.63
C LEU A 36 16.39 -12.18 5.72
N LEU A 37 16.72 -11.73 6.93
CA LEU A 37 17.40 -10.45 7.14
C LEU A 37 18.88 -10.56 6.74
N ARG A 38 19.49 -9.43 6.41
CA ARG A 38 20.95 -9.34 6.18
C ARG A 38 21.78 -9.83 7.38
N SER A 39 21.21 -9.83 8.58
CA SER A 39 21.81 -10.40 9.80
C SER A 39 21.77 -11.93 9.87
N GLY A 40 21.23 -12.61 8.85
CA GLY A 40 21.02 -14.07 8.85
C GLY A 40 19.84 -14.53 9.70
N ARG A 41 19.12 -13.61 10.36
CA ARG A 41 17.92 -13.92 11.14
C ARG A 41 16.70 -14.03 10.23
N ILE A 42 15.85 -15.02 10.48
CA ILE A 42 14.58 -15.19 9.78
C ILE A 42 13.54 -14.28 10.43
N LEU A 43 12.92 -13.41 9.63
CA LEU A 43 11.75 -12.65 10.02
C LEU A 43 10.61 -13.62 10.32
N PRO A 44 9.95 -13.50 11.49
CA PRO A 44 8.72 -14.22 11.72
C PRO A 44 7.72 -13.85 10.62
N ALA A 45 6.93 -14.82 10.17
CA ALA A 45 5.98 -14.58 9.11
C ALA A 45 4.96 -13.53 9.57
N PHE A 46 5.12 -12.29 9.12
CA PHE A 46 4.05 -11.32 9.20
C PHE A 46 3.04 -11.66 8.10
N GLU A 47 1.79 -11.91 8.49
CA GLU A 47 0.68 -11.99 7.56
C GLU A 47 0.69 -10.71 6.71
N LYS A 48 0.60 -10.85 5.38
CA LYS A 48 0.58 -9.68 4.50
C LYS A 48 -0.59 -8.80 4.94
N LEU A 49 -0.38 -7.48 4.96
CA LEU A 49 -1.39 -6.51 5.39
C LEU A 49 -2.73 -6.69 4.64
N THR A 50 -2.69 -7.23 3.42
CA THR A 50 -3.86 -7.62 2.62
C THR A 50 -4.70 -8.76 3.21
N ASP A 51 -4.08 -9.73 3.88
CA ASP A 51 -4.78 -10.85 4.53
C ASP A 51 -5.38 -10.41 5.88
N ILE A 52 -4.71 -9.49 6.59
CA ILE A 52 -5.22 -8.90 7.84
C ILE A 52 -6.51 -8.11 7.57
N VAL A 53 -6.57 -7.33 6.47
CA VAL A 53 -7.76 -6.59 6.05
C VAL A 53 -8.94 -7.50 5.69
N LYS A 54 -8.67 -8.71 5.15
CA LYS A 54 -9.71 -9.71 4.85
C LYS A 54 -10.28 -10.39 6.10
N LYS A 55 -9.53 -10.44 7.20
CA LYS A 55 -9.87 -11.20 8.41
C LYS A 55 -10.60 -10.37 9.46
N MET A 56 -10.65 -9.04 9.36
CA MET A 56 -11.42 -8.23 10.30
C MET A 56 -12.92 -8.47 10.12
N PRO A 57 -13.65 -8.97 11.15
CA PRO A 57 -15.10 -9.00 11.12
C PRO A 57 -15.61 -7.56 11.09
N VAL A 58 -16.45 -7.23 10.10
CA VAL A 58 -17.12 -5.92 10.01
C VAL A 58 -18.01 -5.78 11.25
N PRO A 59 -17.82 -4.76 12.12
CA PRO A 59 -18.73 -4.53 13.22
C PRO A 59 -20.05 -3.99 12.65
N ASP A 60 -21.14 -4.71 12.91
CA ASP A 60 -22.48 -4.40 12.40
C ASP A 60 -22.99 -3.10 13.05
N PRO A 61 -23.23 -2.02 12.29
CA PRO A 61 -23.63 -0.73 12.84
C PRO A 61 -25.16 -0.72 13.03
N GLY A 62 -25.65 -1.42 14.07
CA GLY A 62 -27.08 -1.53 14.26
C GLY A 62 -27.53 -2.15 15.57
N LYS A 63 -27.43 -1.40 16.68
CA LYS A 63 -28.47 -1.33 17.74
C LYS A 63 -28.11 -0.21 18.72
N GLY A 64 -29.02 0.75 18.88
CA GLY A 64 -28.87 1.89 19.76
C GLY A 64 -29.54 1.71 21.13
N LYS A 65 -29.42 2.81 21.91
CA LYS A 65 -30.11 3.18 23.17
C LYS A 65 -29.62 2.35 24.39
N GLU A 66 -29.46 2.85 25.60
CA GLU A 66 -30.06 3.96 26.36
C GLU A 66 -29.30 4.11 27.70
N ALA A 67 -29.29 5.34 28.27
CA ALA A 67 -29.13 5.74 29.70
C ALA A 67 -28.10 5.03 30.62
N SER A 68 -27.37 5.69 31.53
CA SER A 68 -27.82 6.67 32.52
C SER A 68 -26.60 7.36 33.16
N GLN A 69 -26.84 8.59 33.63
CA GLN A 69 -26.01 9.33 34.58
C GLN A 69 -25.64 8.50 35.83
N SER A 70 -24.44 8.74 36.37
CA SER A 70 -24.19 8.95 37.80
C SER A 70 -22.84 9.65 37.96
#